data_AF-A0A832EJ50-F1
#
_entry.id   AF-A0A832EJ50-F1
#
_cell.length_a   1.000
_cell.length_b   1.000
_cell.length_c   1.000
_cell.angle_alpha   90.00
_cell.angle_beta   90.00
_cell.angle_gamma   90.00
#
_symmetry.space_group_name_H-M   'P 1'
#
loop_
_entity.id
_entity.type
_entity.pdbx_description
1 polymer ?
#
loop_
_entity_poly.entity_id
_entity_poly.type
_entity_poly.pdbx_seq_one_letter_code
_entity_poly.pdbx_strand_id
1 'polypeptide(L)'
;MIKTTLAVMGCAAVLGLALALAPAAAQGPPEGQSLVQNRCTVCHNLTRVRNHIGKNDRKAWNDYVSRMQKNGARVTDAEKQVIVDYLASLKSGKDL
;
A
#
# COMPACT_ATOMS: atom_id res chain seq x y z
N MET A 1 -51.02 34.96 28.50
CA MET A 1 -50.04 35.98 28.92
C MET A 1 -48.64 35.43 28.70
N ILE A 2 -47.80 36.23 28.06
CA ILE A 2 -46.46 35.92 27.52
C ILE A 2 -45.43 35.70 28.65
N LYS A 3 -44.51 34.73 28.50
CA LYS A 3 -43.04 34.94 28.58
C LYS A 3 -42.21 33.64 28.41
N THR A 4 -41.36 33.71 27.40
CA THR A 4 -40.16 32.93 27.00
C THR A 4 -39.18 32.52 28.11
N THR A 5 -38.44 31.41 27.91
CA THR A 5 -36.95 31.35 27.95
C THR A 5 -36.40 30.00 27.44
N LEU A 6 -35.41 30.06 26.55
CA LEU A 6 -34.49 28.96 26.20
C LEU A 6 -33.48 28.72 27.35
N ALA A 7 -33.10 27.46 27.59
CA ALA A 7 -31.78 27.06 28.14
C ALA A 7 -31.58 25.55 27.89
N VAL A 8 -30.77 25.15 26.92
CA VAL A 8 -29.34 24.78 27.02
C VAL A 8 -29.12 23.34 27.52
N MET A 9 -28.72 22.49 26.56
CA MET A 9 -27.56 21.60 26.58
C MET A 9 -27.43 20.58 27.73
N GLY A 10 -27.61 19.30 27.37
CA GLY A 10 -27.20 18.16 28.19
C GLY A 10 -26.77 16.99 27.31
N CYS A 11 -25.51 17.02 26.87
CA CYS A 11 -24.81 15.93 26.20
C CYS A 11 -24.90 14.62 26.99
N ALA A 12 -25.30 13.53 26.34
CA ALA A 12 -24.69 12.21 26.50
C ALA A 12 -25.21 11.24 25.43
N ALA A 13 -25.10 11.61 24.15
CA ALA A 13 -25.02 10.58 23.12
C ALA A 13 -23.62 9.95 23.29
N VAL A 14 -23.56 8.81 23.99
CA VAL A 14 -22.34 8.04 24.16
C VAL A 14 -21.93 7.58 22.76
N LEU A 15 -21.05 8.37 22.16
CA LEU A 15 -20.57 8.21 20.80
C LEU A 15 -19.75 6.92 20.79
N GLY A 16 -20.36 5.85 20.30
CA GLY A 16 -19.70 4.58 20.06
C GLY A 16 -18.61 4.77 19.02
N LEU A 17 -17.40 5.12 19.46
CA LEU A 17 -16.21 5.06 18.64
C LEU A 17 -15.64 3.64 18.75
N ALA A 18 -16.30 2.71 18.08
CA ALA A 18 -15.65 1.47 17.69
C ALA A 18 -14.54 1.85 16.71
N LEU A 19 -13.32 1.97 17.23
CA LEU A 19 -12.12 2.16 16.42
C LEU A 19 -11.96 0.90 15.57
N ALA A 20 -12.51 0.93 14.36
CA ALA A 20 -12.30 -0.09 13.37
C ALA A 20 -10.80 -0.07 13.02
N LEU A 21 -10.02 -0.90 13.69
CA LEU A 21 -8.72 -1.36 13.22
C LEU A 21 -9.00 -2.21 11.97
N ALA A 22 -9.30 -1.55 10.85
CA ALA A 22 -9.28 -2.20 9.56
C ALA A 22 -7.83 -2.64 9.34
N PRO A 23 -7.54 -3.94 9.17
CA PRO A 23 -6.24 -4.31 8.67
C PRO A 23 -6.11 -3.64 7.30
N ALA A 24 -5.01 -2.95 7.05
CA ALA A 24 -4.58 -2.63 5.70
C ALA A 24 -4.23 -3.95 5.01
N ALA A 25 -5.26 -4.76 4.75
CA ALA A 25 -5.16 -5.99 4.00
C ALA A 25 -4.92 -5.56 2.56
N ALA A 26 -3.69 -5.86 2.10
CA ALA A 26 -3.18 -5.70 0.75
C ALA A 26 -4.28 -5.61 -0.32
N GLN A 27 -4.45 -4.41 -0.88
CA GLN A 27 -5.12 -4.25 -2.15
C GLN A 27 -4.16 -4.72 -3.25
N GLY A 28 -4.17 -6.00 -3.61
CA GLY A 28 -3.92 -6.34 -5.01
C GLY A 28 -5.27 -6.24 -5.72
N PRO A 29 -5.43 -5.76 -6.98
CA PRO A 29 -4.50 -5.41 -8.07
C PRO A 29 -4.63 -3.91 -8.49
N PRO A 30 -4.80 -3.53 -9.79
CA PRO A 30 -4.02 -2.62 -10.67
C PRO A 30 -2.89 -1.72 -10.13
N GLU A 31 -2.88 -1.31 -8.87
CA GLU A 31 -1.90 -0.34 -8.36
C GLU A 31 -0.48 -0.92 -8.31
N GLY A 32 -0.32 -2.13 -7.77
CA GLY A 32 0.98 -2.79 -7.71
C GLY A 32 1.60 -3.05 -9.08
N GLN A 33 0.81 -3.56 -10.04
CA GLN A 33 1.29 -3.80 -11.41
C GLN A 33 1.65 -2.48 -12.10
N SER A 34 0.78 -1.47 -11.99
CA SER A 34 1.02 -0.13 -12.56
C SER A 34 2.27 0.51 -11.95
N LEU A 35 2.47 0.41 -10.64
CA LEU A 35 3.67 0.91 -9.97
C LEU A 35 4.93 0.20 -10.47
N VAL A 36 4.92 -1.12 -10.60
CA VAL A 36 6.08 -1.85 -11.15
C VAL A 36 6.36 -1.40 -12.58
N GLN A 37 5.32 -1.28 -13.42
CA GLN A 37 5.50 -0.84 -14.81
C GLN A 37 6.03 0.59 -14.90
N ASN A 38 5.49 1.51 -14.11
CA ASN A 38 5.84 2.94 -14.19
C ASN A 38 7.15 3.29 -13.46
N ARG A 39 7.51 2.56 -12.40
CA ARG A 39 8.70 2.87 -11.59
C ARG A 39 9.91 2.03 -11.98
N CYS A 40 9.72 0.74 -12.28
CA CYS A 40 10.85 -0.17 -12.46
C CYS A 40 11.38 -0.22 -13.90
N THR A 41 10.66 0.34 -14.88
CA THR A 41 11.07 0.36 -16.29
C THR A 41 11.87 1.59 -16.71
N VAL A 42 11.99 2.59 -15.82
CA VAL A 42 12.65 3.88 -16.10
C VAL A 42 14.13 3.70 -16.48
N CYS A 43 14.82 2.72 -15.87
CA CYS A 43 16.26 2.51 -16.08
C CYS A 43 16.58 1.24 -16.88
N HIS A 44 15.72 0.22 -16.85
CA HIS A 44 15.93 -1.06 -17.55
C HIS A 44 14.63 -1.87 -17.61
N ASN A 45 14.58 -2.93 -18.42
CA ASN A 45 13.42 -3.82 -18.50
C ASN A 45 13.17 -4.64 -17.21
N LEU A 46 12.04 -5.36 -17.18
CA LEU A 46 11.60 -6.15 -16.02
C LEU A 46 12.14 -7.59 -15.97
N THR A 47 13.06 -7.99 -16.86
CA THR A 47 13.55 -9.38 -16.93
C THR A 47 14.11 -9.86 -15.59
N ARG A 48 14.86 -9.00 -14.88
CA ARG A 48 15.40 -9.33 -13.55
C ARG A 48 14.30 -9.51 -12.50
N VAL A 49 13.25 -8.69 -12.56
CA VAL A 49 12.10 -8.80 -11.65
C VAL A 49 11.38 -10.12 -11.90
N ARG A 50 11.04 -10.43 -13.16
CA ARG A 50 10.39 -11.69 -13.55
C ARG A 50 11.16 -12.93 -13.10
N ASN A 51 12.48 -12.90 -13.19
CA ASN A 51 13.34 -14.02 -12.80
C ASN A 51 13.37 -14.32 -11.29
N HIS A 52 12.94 -13.38 -10.45
CA HIS A 52 12.89 -13.52 -8.99
C HIS A 52 11.48 -13.82 -8.45
N ILE A 53 10.43 -13.70 -9.27
CA ILE A 53 9.07 -14.06 -8.86
C ILE A 53 8.99 -15.55 -8.55
N GLY A 54 8.31 -15.88 -7.45
CA GLY A 54 8.21 -17.23 -6.90
C GLY A 54 9.48 -17.71 -6.16
N LYS A 55 10.58 -16.95 -6.22
CA LYS A 55 11.84 -17.25 -5.48
C LYS A 55 12.04 -16.33 -4.28
N ASN A 56 11.69 -15.05 -4.45
CA ASN A 56 11.78 -14.06 -3.39
C ASN A 56 10.51 -14.09 -2.53
N ASP A 57 10.69 -14.14 -1.21
CA ASP A 57 9.64 -13.80 -0.26
C ASP A 57 9.49 -12.28 -0.11
N ARG A 58 8.55 -11.83 0.74
CA ARG A 58 8.29 -10.41 1.00
C ARG A 58 9.53 -9.66 1.48
N LYS A 59 10.35 -10.28 2.35
CA LYS A 59 11.56 -9.63 2.88
C LYS A 59 12.59 -9.44 1.77
N ALA A 60 12.83 -10.47 0.97
CA ALA A 60 13.75 -10.43 -0.17
C ALA A 60 13.31 -9.38 -1.20
N TRP A 61 12.01 -9.21 -1.43
CA TRP A 61 11.49 -8.13 -2.27
C TRP A 61 11.70 -6.74 -1.67
N ASN A 62 11.52 -6.58 -0.37
CA ASN A 62 11.83 -5.30 0.29
C ASN A 62 13.29 -4.91 0.11
N ASP A 63 14.21 -5.86 0.33
CA ASP A 63 15.65 -5.65 0.13
C ASP A 63 15.96 -5.34 -1.35
N TYR A 64 15.30 -6.03 -2.28
CA TYR A 64 15.43 -5.77 -3.72
C TYR A 64 15.02 -4.34 -4.10
N VAL A 65 13.83 -3.89 -3.68
CA VAL A 65 13.33 -2.54 -4.01
C VAL A 65 14.15 -1.47 -3.30
N SER A 66 14.61 -1.72 -2.06
CA SER A 66 15.54 -0.84 -1.34
C SER A 66 16.83 -0.60 -2.11
N ARG A 67 17.39 -1.67 -2.70
CA ARG A 67 18.59 -1.55 -3.54
C ARG A 67 18.31 -0.69 -4.77
N MET A 68 17.13 -0.77 -5.37
CA MET A 68 16.76 0.08 -6.51
C MET A 68 16.56 1.55 -6.09
N GLN A 69 15.97 1.82 -4.93
CA GLN A 69 15.91 3.18 -4.37
C GLN A 69 17.31 3.76 -4.17
N LYS A 70 18.23 2.99 -3.58
CA LYS A 70 19.65 3.40 -3.42
C LYS A 70 20.34 3.68 -4.76
N ASN A 71 19.92 3.00 -5.83
CA ASN A 71 20.41 3.22 -7.19
C ASN A 71 19.67 4.36 -7.94
N GLY A 72 18.80 5.11 -7.25
CA GLY A 72 18.12 6.29 -7.80
C GLY A 72 16.70 6.07 -8.30
N ALA A 73 16.10 4.88 -8.09
CA ALA A 73 14.70 4.66 -8.41
C ALA A 73 13.81 5.55 -7.53
N ARG A 74 12.96 6.36 -8.16
CA ARG A 74 12.01 7.25 -7.47
C ARG A 74 10.78 6.47 -7.03
N VAL A 75 10.91 5.76 -5.92
CA VAL A 75 9.85 4.99 -5.27
C VAL A 75 9.74 5.47 -3.83
N THR A 76 8.57 5.95 -3.43
CA THR A 76 8.28 6.33 -2.03
C THR A 76 8.19 5.09 -1.14
N ASP A 77 8.30 5.26 0.17
CA ASP A 77 8.19 4.13 1.11
C ASP A 77 6.80 3.47 1.08
N ALA A 78 5.75 4.26 0.84
CA ALA A 78 4.39 3.75 0.67
C ALA A 78 4.25 2.91 -0.63
N GLU A 79 4.68 3.45 -1.77
CA GLU A 79 4.69 2.72 -3.05
C GLU A 79 5.53 1.44 -2.95
N LYS A 80 6.65 1.50 -2.23
CA LYS A 80 7.50 0.32 -2.01
C LYS A 80 6.75 -0.79 -1.28
N GLN A 81 5.96 -0.51 -0.25
CA GLN A 81 5.18 -1.56 0.42
C GLN A 81 4.21 -2.22 -0.56
N VAL A 82 3.49 -1.42 -1.36
CA VAL A 82 2.56 -1.93 -2.37
C VAL A 82 3.26 -2.80 -3.42
N ILE A 83 4.42 -2.34 -3.94
CA ILE A 83 5.22 -3.09 -4.90
C ILE A 83 5.70 -4.41 -4.29
N VAL A 84 6.20 -4.38 -3.05
CA VAL A 84 6.72 -5.57 -2.35
C VAL A 84 5.62 -6.59 -2.13
N ASP A 85 4.45 -6.15 -1.66
CA ASP A 85 3.30 -7.03 -1.42
C ASP A 85 2.79 -7.63 -2.73
N TYR A 86 2.70 -6.81 -3.77
CA TYR A 86 2.30 -7.26 -5.10
C TYR A 86 3.29 -8.32 -5.65
N LEU A 87 4.59 -8.03 -5.69
CA LEU A 87 5.58 -8.96 -6.24
C LEU A 87 5.70 -10.26 -5.43
N ALA A 88 5.53 -10.20 -4.11
CA ALA A 88 5.52 -11.38 -3.24
C ALA A 88 4.26 -12.24 -3.43
N SER A 89 3.15 -11.64 -3.89
CA SER A 89 1.90 -12.36 -4.14
C SER A 89 1.96 -13.24 -5.40
N LEU A 90 2.78 -12.84 -6.37
CA LEU A 90 2.91 -13.51 -7.67
C LEU A 90 3.63 -14.87 -7.56
N LYS A 91 3.16 -15.85 -8.33
CA LYS A 91 3.72 -17.21 -8.34
C LYS A 91 4.72 -17.42 -9.47
N SER A 92 4.64 -16.65 -10.55
CA SER A 92 5.53 -16.78 -11.70
C SER A 92 5.77 -15.45 -12.40
N GLY A 93 6.94 -15.28 -13.01
CA GLY A 93 7.28 -14.08 -13.77
C GLY A 93 6.39 -13.80 -14.98
N LYS A 94 5.64 -14.81 -15.46
CA LYS A 94 4.62 -14.64 -16.51
C LYS A 94 3.35 -13.93 -16.01
N ASP A 95 3.15 -13.89 -14.68
CA ASP A 95 1.99 -13.27 -14.03
C ASP A 95 2.22 -11.76 -13.77
N LEU A 96 3.40 -11.24 -14.16
CA LEU A 96 3.80 -9.83 -14.09
C LEU A 96 3.77 -9.13 -15.45
#